data_AF-A0A1F2WZ03-F1
#
_entry.id   AF-A0A1F2WZ03-F1
#
_cell.length_a   1.000
_cell.length_b   1.000
_cell.length_c   1.000
_cell.angle_alpha   90.00
_cell.angle_beta   90.00
_cell.angle_gamma   90.00
#
_symmetry.space_group_name_H-M   'P 1'
#
loop_
_entity.id
_entity.type
_entity.pdbx_description
1 polymer ?
#
loop_
_entity_poly.entity_id
_entity_poly.type
_entity_poly.pdbx_seq_one_letter_code
_entity_poly.pdbx_strand_id
1 'polypeptide(L)'
;MTSVTGPFEATFREGDYAIADAEYQKCDSCGRVYFTKEQLDCLQKKAAAAARAAQGLLTPQEIKAFRCQYELTQTDLESMLGVSAKSVVRWEKGTVFQNAALDKFLRVLIDNPDLVEELRPSRSKEHPVAKPARKVLPALEHERPPAKVTLGERRELAAAA
;
A
#
# COMPACT_ATOMS: atom_id res chain seq x y z
N MET A 1 12.63 21.08 30.68
CA MET A 1 11.96 20.21 29.69
C MET A 1 12.18 18.79 30.15
N THR A 2 11.10 18.04 30.32
CA THR A 2 11.16 16.65 30.75
C THR A 2 10.84 15.72 29.59
N SER A 3 11.64 14.66 29.41
CA SER A 3 11.32 13.57 28.49
C SER A 3 10.22 12.70 29.08
N VAL A 4 9.20 12.43 28.28
CA VAL A 4 8.02 11.65 28.65
C VAL A 4 7.84 10.51 27.65
N THR A 5 7.45 9.34 28.15
CA THR A 5 6.94 8.23 27.35
C THR A 5 5.49 8.00 27.76
N GLY A 6 4.55 8.06 26.80
CA GLY A 6 3.13 7.90 27.11
C GLY A 6 2.24 7.96 25.88
N PRO A 7 0.91 7.91 26.06
CA PRO A 7 -0.01 7.87 24.94
C PRO A 7 0.04 9.17 24.13
N PHE A 8 0.03 9.05 22.82
CA PHE A 8 -0.06 10.17 21.89
C PHE A 8 -0.82 9.76 20.63
N GLU A 9 -1.71 10.64 20.15
CA GLU A 9 -2.43 10.43 18.90
C GLU A 9 -1.61 10.97 17.72
N ALA A 10 -1.35 10.11 16.75
CA ALA A 10 -0.59 10.46 15.56
C ALA A 10 -1.44 10.26 14.31
N THR A 11 -1.53 11.30 13.50
CA THR A 11 -2.14 11.23 12.18
C THR A 11 -1.19 10.56 11.21
N PHE A 12 -1.67 9.54 10.50
CA PHE A 12 -0.96 8.89 9.40
C PHE A 12 -1.90 8.69 8.21
N ARG A 13 -1.57 9.33 7.08
CA ARG A 13 -2.45 9.43 5.91
C ARG A 13 -3.82 9.99 6.31
N GLU A 14 -4.92 9.30 6.04
CA GLU A 14 -6.28 9.76 6.31
C GLU A 14 -6.86 9.31 7.66
N GLY A 15 -6.04 8.79 8.59
CA GLY A 15 -6.51 8.31 9.89
C GLY A 15 -5.62 8.69 11.07
N ASP A 16 -6.22 8.68 12.27
CA ASP A 16 -5.54 8.93 13.54
C ASP A 16 -5.36 7.63 14.31
N TYR A 17 -4.16 7.46 14.88
CA TYR A 17 -3.77 6.23 15.56
C TYR A 17 -3.19 6.56 16.94
N ALA A 18 -3.77 5.94 17.97
CA ALA A 18 -3.30 6.06 19.35
C ALA A 18 -2.04 5.20 19.57
N ILE A 19 -0.92 5.86 19.89
CA ILE A 19 0.36 5.22 20.19
C ILE A 19 0.58 5.26 21.69
N ALA A 20 0.51 4.12 22.36
CA ALA A 20 0.55 4.03 23.82
C ALA A 20 1.88 4.46 24.45
N ASP A 21 2.97 4.34 23.71
CA ASP A 21 4.36 4.50 24.18
C ASP A 21 5.13 5.51 23.30
N ALA A 22 4.51 6.64 22.98
CA ALA A 22 5.16 7.71 22.24
C ALA A 22 6.18 8.45 23.13
N GLU A 23 7.34 8.75 22.57
CA GLU A 23 8.39 9.54 23.23
C GLU A 23 8.30 11.00 22.79
N TYR A 24 8.26 11.92 23.74
CA TYR A 24 8.22 13.37 23.48
C TYR A 24 8.80 14.16 24.64
N GLN A 25 9.06 15.45 24.42
CA GLN A 25 9.47 16.39 25.45
C GLN A 25 8.30 17.27 25.88
N LYS A 26 8.13 17.46 27.18
CA LYS A 26 7.13 18.37 27.75
C LYS A 26 7.83 19.55 28.42
N CYS A 27 7.35 20.77 28.19
CA CYS A 27 7.83 21.95 28.89
C CYS A 27 7.26 21.99 30.32
N ASP A 28 8.13 22.13 31.31
CA ASP A 28 7.77 22.07 32.73
C ASP A 28 6.96 23.30 33.19
N SER A 29 7.14 24.43 32.49
CA SER A 29 6.46 25.69 32.81
C SER A 29 5.10 25.85 32.14
N CYS A 30 4.97 25.46 30.86
CA CYS A 30 3.75 25.70 30.08
C CYS A 30 3.05 24.44 29.58
N GLY A 31 3.62 23.25 29.81
CA GLY A 31 3.02 21.97 29.44
C GLY A 31 3.00 21.62 27.95
N ARG A 32 3.54 22.48 27.07
CA ARG A 32 3.61 22.22 25.63
C ARG A 32 4.48 21.00 25.31
N VAL A 33 4.06 20.26 24.28
CA VAL A 33 4.74 19.07 23.77
C VAL A 33 5.62 19.43 22.59
N TYR A 34 6.83 18.86 22.57
CA TYR A 34 7.84 19.03 21.53
C TYR A 34 8.38 17.66 21.16
N PHE A 35 8.78 17.51 19.90
CA PHE A 35 9.44 16.31 19.41
C PHE A 35 10.81 16.68 18.89
N THR A 36 11.82 15.88 19.22
CA THR A 36 13.03 15.84 18.39
C THR A 36 12.72 15.17 17.06
N LYS A 37 13.64 15.28 16.09
CA LYS A 37 13.49 14.61 14.80
C LYS A 37 13.35 13.10 14.97
N GLU A 38 14.18 12.51 15.83
CA GLU A 38 14.22 11.07 16.10
C GLU A 38 12.92 10.59 16.75
N GLN A 39 12.39 11.37 17.70
CA GLN A 39 11.12 11.09 18.36
C GLN A 39 9.94 11.15 17.38
N LEU A 40 9.90 12.18 16.53
CA LEU A 40 8.87 12.31 15.50
C LEU A 40 8.94 11.17 14.48
N ASP A 41 10.14 10.82 14.01
CA ASP A 41 10.36 9.69 13.10
C ASP A 41 9.91 8.36 13.73
N CYS A 42 10.17 8.17 15.02
CA CYS A 42 9.71 7.00 15.77
C CYS A 42 8.18 6.97 15.87
N LEU A 43 7.55 8.08 16.25
CA LEU A 43 6.10 8.21 16.32
C LEU A 43 5.43 7.90 14.98
N GLN A 44 5.95 8.47 13.89
CA GLN A 44 5.43 8.24 12.54
C GLN A 44 5.56 6.79 12.10
N LYS A 45 6.65 6.09 12.45
CA LYS A 45 6.79 4.65 12.19
C LYS A 45 5.77 3.82 12.97
N LYS A 46 5.53 4.16 14.25
CA LYS A 46 4.51 3.49 15.08
C LYS A 46 3.10 3.73 14.51
N ALA A 47 2.78 4.95 14.10
CA ALA A 47 1.52 5.29 13.44
C ALA A 47 1.34 4.51 12.12
N ALA A 48 2.38 4.44 11.28
CA ALA A 48 2.34 3.63 10.07
C ALA A 48 2.15 2.13 10.35
N ALA A 49 2.76 1.60 11.41
CA ALA A 49 2.56 0.21 11.82
C ALA A 49 1.11 -0.05 12.28
N ALA A 50 0.55 0.84 13.10
CA ALA A 50 -0.84 0.77 13.55
C ALA A 50 -1.83 0.87 12.38
N ALA A 51 -1.59 1.79 11.44
CA ALA A 51 -2.39 1.94 10.23
C ALA A 51 -2.39 0.68 9.36
N ARG A 52 -1.22 0.06 9.20
CA ARG A 52 -1.08 -1.20 8.46
C ARG A 52 -1.85 -2.34 9.14
N ALA A 53 -1.72 -2.46 10.47
CA ALA A 53 -2.42 -3.47 11.24
C ALA A 53 -3.94 -3.31 11.17
N ALA A 54 -4.45 -2.06 11.22
CA ALA A 54 -5.88 -1.77 11.06
C ALA A 54 -6.42 -2.20 9.68
N GLN A 55 -5.57 -2.23 8.64
CA GLN A 55 -5.93 -2.72 7.31
C GLN A 55 -5.72 -4.24 7.14
N GLY A 56 -5.20 -4.94 8.13
CA GLY A 56 -4.92 -6.38 8.06
C GLY A 56 -3.79 -6.76 7.08
N LEU A 57 -2.94 -5.79 6.71
CA LEU A 57 -1.88 -5.97 5.73
C LEU A 57 -0.63 -6.62 6.35
N LEU A 58 0.05 -7.45 5.56
CA LEU A 58 1.35 -8.03 5.90
C LEU A 58 2.36 -6.95 6.26
N THR A 59 3.11 -7.20 7.32
CA THR A 59 4.20 -6.36 7.82
C THR A 59 5.42 -6.43 6.92
N PRO A 60 6.31 -5.41 6.98
CA PRO A 60 7.59 -5.45 6.26
C PRO A 60 8.42 -6.70 6.56
N GLN A 61 8.38 -7.17 7.82
CA GLN A 61 9.08 -8.35 8.29
C GLN A 61 8.48 -9.64 7.72
N GLU A 62 7.16 -9.76 7.65
CA GLU A 62 6.49 -10.92 7.04
C GLU A 62 6.77 -11.03 5.54
N ILE A 63 6.71 -9.91 4.82
CA ILE A 63 7.05 -9.87 3.38
C ILE A 63 8.51 -10.30 3.16
N LYS A 64 9.42 -9.77 3.99
CA LYS A 64 10.84 -10.13 3.93
C LYS A 64 11.09 -11.59 4.28
N ALA A 65 10.39 -12.11 5.30
CA ALA A 65 10.51 -13.49 5.73
C ALA A 65 10.06 -14.45 4.62
N PHE A 66 8.90 -14.20 4.01
CA PHE A 66 8.44 -14.93 2.83
C PHE A 66 9.48 -14.90 1.71
N ARG A 67 9.98 -13.71 1.34
CA ARG A 67 10.97 -13.58 0.27
C ARG A 67 12.24 -14.38 0.56
N CYS A 68 12.76 -14.28 1.78
CA CYS A 68 13.97 -14.98 2.20
C CYS A 68 13.78 -16.50 2.30
N GLN A 69 12.58 -16.98 2.67
CA GLN A 69 12.26 -18.40 2.73
C GLN A 69 12.43 -19.08 1.36
N TYR A 70 12.14 -18.38 0.27
CA TYR A 70 12.26 -18.89 -1.11
C TYR A 70 13.52 -18.40 -1.84
N GLU A 71 14.49 -17.86 -1.09
CA GLU A 71 15.78 -17.35 -1.61
C GLU A 71 15.65 -16.32 -2.75
N LEU A 72 14.54 -15.59 -2.78
CA LEU A 72 14.28 -14.58 -3.81
C LEU A 72 15.04 -13.29 -3.50
N THR A 73 15.60 -12.64 -4.52
CA THR A 73 16.00 -11.23 -4.40
C THR A 73 14.77 -10.32 -4.41
N GLN A 74 14.94 -9.06 -4.00
CA GLN A 74 13.84 -8.08 -4.09
C GLN A 74 13.36 -7.92 -5.54
N THR A 75 14.29 -7.94 -6.51
CA THR A 75 13.99 -7.88 -7.94
C THR A 75 13.25 -9.13 -8.42
N ASP A 76 13.58 -10.32 -7.89
CA ASP A 76 12.87 -11.55 -8.25
C ASP A 76 11.42 -11.49 -7.77
N LEU A 77 11.19 -11.06 -6.53
CA LEU A 77 9.84 -10.88 -6.02
C LEU A 77 9.07 -9.78 -6.77
N GLU A 78 9.74 -8.68 -7.16
CA GLU A 78 9.13 -7.63 -7.99
C GLU A 78 8.68 -8.16 -9.36
N SER A 79 9.53 -8.97 -10.00
CA SER A 79 9.24 -9.60 -11.29
C SER A 79 8.11 -10.62 -11.17
N MET A 80 8.14 -11.46 -10.13
CA MET A 80 7.11 -12.47 -9.85
C MET A 80 5.73 -11.84 -9.58
N LEU A 81 5.69 -10.72 -8.86
CA LEU A 81 4.44 -10.01 -8.56
C LEU A 81 3.99 -9.05 -9.67
N GLY A 82 4.82 -8.83 -10.70
CA GLY A 82 4.54 -7.87 -11.77
C GLY A 82 4.46 -6.41 -11.30
N VAL A 83 5.25 -6.04 -10.28
CA VAL A 83 5.25 -4.69 -9.71
C VAL A 83 6.43 -3.85 -10.18
N SER A 84 6.33 -2.54 -10.03
CA SER A 84 7.40 -1.63 -10.44
C SER A 84 8.69 -1.85 -9.64
N ALA A 85 9.83 -1.54 -10.26
CA ALA A 85 11.12 -1.62 -9.59
C ALA A 85 11.14 -0.82 -8.28
N LYS A 86 11.75 -1.39 -7.23
CA LYS A 86 11.83 -0.84 -5.87
C LYS A 86 10.51 -0.85 -5.08
N SER A 87 9.44 -1.48 -5.58
CA SER A 87 8.20 -1.63 -4.80
C SER A 87 8.44 -2.48 -3.55
N VAL A 88 9.05 -3.66 -3.72
CA VAL A 88 9.33 -4.58 -2.61
C VAL A 88 10.31 -3.95 -1.63
N VAL A 89 11.32 -3.23 -2.12
CA VAL A 89 12.26 -2.46 -1.28
C VAL A 89 11.52 -1.51 -0.33
N ARG A 90 10.53 -0.78 -0.85
CA ARG A 90 9.75 0.19 -0.06
C ARG A 90 8.79 -0.49 0.91
N TRP A 91 8.25 -1.65 0.55
CA TRP A 91 7.40 -2.45 1.43
C TRP A 91 8.20 -3.02 2.59
N GLU A 92 9.37 -3.61 2.33
CA GLU A 92 10.28 -4.13 3.35
C GLU A 92 10.89 -3.04 4.24
N LYS A 93 11.02 -1.81 3.72
CA LYS A 93 11.37 -0.63 4.54
C LYS A 93 10.17 -0.07 5.32
N GLY A 94 8.94 -0.46 4.96
CA GLY A 94 7.70 0.03 5.53
C GLY A 94 7.28 1.43 5.08
N THR A 95 7.99 2.05 4.13
CA THR A 95 7.69 3.42 3.64
C THR A 95 6.50 3.48 2.69
N VAL A 96 6.19 2.36 2.03
CA VAL A 96 5.00 2.20 1.18
C VAL A 96 4.29 0.92 1.58
N PHE A 97 2.96 0.92 1.53
CA PHE A 97 2.16 -0.27 1.79
C PHE A 97 1.85 -0.93 0.44
N GLN A 98 1.88 -2.26 0.41
CA GLN A 98 1.25 -3.02 -0.66
C GLN A 98 -0.25 -2.73 -0.69
N ASN A 99 -0.85 -2.77 -1.88
CA ASN A 99 -2.30 -2.69 -1.98
C ASN A 99 -2.95 -4.02 -1.53
N ALA A 100 -4.25 -3.98 -1.25
CA ALA A 100 -4.97 -5.15 -0.77
C ALA A 100 -4.96 -6.35 -1.73
N ALA A 101 -4.87 -6.12 -3.05
CA ALA A 101 -4.80 -7.21 -4.02
C ALA A 101 -3.46 -7.94 -3.96
N LEU A 102 -2.35 -7.19 -3.90
CA LEU A 102 -1.00 -7.73 -3.75
C LEU A 102 -0.78 -8.39 -2.39
N ASP A 103 -1.41 -7.88 -1.33
CA ASP A 103 -1.41 -8.53 -0.01
C ASP A 103 -2.05 -9.92 -0.06
N LYS A 104 -3.27 -10.00 -0.62
CA LYS A 104 -3.97 -11.27 -0.80
C LYS A 104 -3.16 -12.23 -1.67
N PHE A 105 -2.55 -11.73 -2.74
CA PHE A 105 -1.74 -12.57 -3.61
C PHE A 105 -0.50 -13.11 -2.90
N LEU A 106 0.20 -12.29 -2.11
CA LEU A 106 1.31 -12.74 -1.27
C LEU A 106 0.87 -13.84 -0.30
N ARG A 107 -0.31 -13.71 0.32
CA ARG A 107 -0.85 -14.75 1.21
C ARG A 107 -1.14 -16.05 0.47
N VAL A 108 -1.72 -15.99 -0.72
CA VAL A 108 -1.91 -17.17 -1.58
C VAL A 108 -0.58 -17.85 -1.88
N LEU A 109 0.49 -17.10 -2.20
CA LEU A 109 1.81 -17.66 -2.43
C LEU A 109 2.45 -18.26 -1.17
N ILE A 110 2.23 -17.64 0.00
CA ILE A 110 2.68 -18.19 1.29
C ILE A 110 2.02 -19.55 1.56
N ASP A 111 0.71 -19.67 1.29
CA ASP A 111 -0.07 -20.87 1.55
C ASP A 111 0.11 -21.97 0.49
N ASN A 112 0.68 -21.63 -0.68
CA ASN A 112 0.80 -22.54 -1.83
C ASN A 112 2.25 -22.51 -2.38
N PRO A 113 3.20 -23.25 -1.76
CA PRO A 113 4.61 -23.22 -2.12
C PRO A 113 4.88 -23.60 -3.59
N ASP A 114 4.08 -24.50 -4.15
CA ASP A 114 4.20 -24.95 -5.55
C ASP A 114 4.03 -23.79 -6.54
N LEU A 115 3.16 -22.82 -6.23
CA LEU A 115 2.96 -21.63 -7.07
C LEU A 115 4.17 -20.70 -7.07
N VAL A 116 4.95 -20.68 -6.00
CA VAL A 116 6.17 -19.87 -5.92
C VAL A 116 7.21 -20.39 -6.90
N GLU A 117 7.34 -21.71 -7.01
CA GLU A 117 8.24 -22.35 -7.96
C GLU A 117 7.76 -22.16 -9.41
N GLU A 118 6.46 -22.28 -9.67
CA GLU A 118 5.87 -22.07 -11.00
C GLU A 118 6.06 -20.63 -11.50
N LEU A 119 5.88 -19.64 -10.62
CA LEU A 119 5.96 -18.22 -10.96
C LEU A 119 7.37 -17.64 -10.81
N ARG A 120 8.34 -18.45 -10.37
CA ARG A 120 9.72 -17.99 -10.17
C ARG A 120 10.26 -17.43 -11.50
N PRO A 121 10.84 -16.21 -11.49
CA PRO A 121 11.45 -15.67 -12.69
C PRO A 121 12.56 -16.59 -13.20
N SER A 122 12.46 -17.03 -14.45
CA SER A 122 13.57 -17.74 -15.09
C SER A 122 14.77 -16.79 -15.15
N ARG A 123 15.88 -17.16 -14.50
CA ARG A 123 17.14 -16.37 -14.48
C ARG A 123 17.71 -16.07 -15.87
N SER A 124 17.14 -16.66 -16.92
CA SER A 124 17.58 -16.61 -18.31
C SER A 124 16.90 -15.54 -19.18
N LYS A 125 15.96 -14.75 -18.68
CA LYS A 125 15.44 -13.60 -19.44
C LYS A 125 15.20 -12.40 -18.54
N GLU A 126 16.13 -11.44 -18.61
CA GLU A 126 15.79 -10.04 -18.30
C GLU A 126 14.47 -9.72 -19.00
N HIS A 127 13.40 -9.60 -18.24
CA HIS A 127 12.23 -8.87 -18.69
C HIS A 127 12.54 -7.42 -18.35
N PRO A 128 13.02 -6.60 -19.31
CA PRO A 128 13.01 -5.18 -19.06
C PRO A 128 11.55 -4.85 -18.73
N VAL A 129 11.33 -4.22 -17.57
CA VAL A 129 10.10 -3.47 -17.34
C VAL A 129 10.08 -2.42 -18.43
N ALA A 130 9.49 -2.78 -19.57
CA ALA A 130 9.29 -1.88 -20.66
C ALA A 130 8.45 -0.76 -20.05
N LYS A 131 9.01 0.46 -20.00
CA LYS A 131 8.16 1.65 -19.91
C LYS A 131 7.04 1.39 -20.90
N PRO A 132 5.76 1.39 -20.49
CA PRO A 132 4.70 1.09 -21.44
C PRO A 132 4.88 2.08 -22.58
N ALA A 133 5.31 1.58 -23.74
CA ALA A 133 5.12 2.32 -24.96
C ALA A 133 3.62 2.54 -24.96
N ARG A 134 3.21 3.81 -24.88
CA ARG A 134 1.81 4.21 -24.93
C ARG A 134 1.32 3.81 -26.32
N LYS A 135 1.03 2.52 -26.51
CA LYS A 135 0.21 2.05 -27.60
C LYS A 135 -1.12 2.67 -27.28
N VAL A 136 -1.42 3.75 -27.99
CA VAL A 136 -2.78 4.20 -28.16
C VAL A 136 -3.48 2.97 -28.72
N LEU A 137 -4.17 2.23 -27.86
CA LEU A 137 -5.12 1.23 -28.33
C LEU A 137 -5.99 1.97 -29.33
N PRO A 138 -6.18 1.45 -30.55
CA PRO A 138 -7.14 2.05 -31.47
C PRO A 138 -8.43 2.21 -30.67
N ALA A 139 -9.00 3.41 -30.71
CA ALA A 139 -10.25 3.68 -30.05
C ALA A 139 -11.20 2.57 -30.49
N LEU A 140 -11.56 1.68 -29.56
CA LEU A 140 -12.69 0.80 -29.80
C LEU A 140 -13.84 1.76 -30.06
N GLU A 141 -14.37 1.72 -31.28
CA GLU A 141 -15.52 2.51 -31.70
C GLU A 141 -16.71 2.05 -30.87
N HIS A 142 -16.79 2.54 -29.64
CA HIS A 142 -17.99 2.44 -28.84
C HIS A 142 -18.92 3.47 -29.43
N GLU A 143 -19.98 3.00 -30.10
CA GLU A 143 -21.11 3.84 -30.45
C GLU A 143 -21.47 4.65 -29.21
N ARG A 144 -21.45 5.97 -29.38
CA ARG A 144 -21.76 6.92 -28.31
C ARG A 144 -23.13 6.50 -27.76
N PRO A 145 -23.26 6.13 -26.47
CA PRO A 145 -24.56 5.85 -25.92
C PRO A 145 -25.45 7.08 -26.19
N PRO A 146 -26.73 6.87 -26.56
CA PRO A 146 -27.62 7.97 -26.88
C PRO A 146 -27.62 8.98 -25.73
N ALA A 147 -27.69 10.26 -26.09
CA ALA A 147 -27.68 11.36 -25.13
C ALA A 147 -28.62 11.04 -23.96
N LYS A 148 -28.17 11.33 -22.73
CA LYS A 148 -28.95 11.08 -21.52
C LYS A 148 -30.33 11.72 -21.69
N VAL A 149 -31.36 10.88 -21.87
CA VAL A 149 -32.76 11.29 -21.81
C VAL A 149 -32.97 11.98 -20.47
N THR A 150 -33.35 13.24 -20.51
CA THR A 150 -33.59 14.04 -19.32
C THR A 150 -34.78 13.48 -18.55
N LEU A 151 -34.84 13.72 -17.24
CA LEU A 151 -35.92 13.23 -16.39
C LEU A 151 -37.32 13.69 -16.88
N GLY A 152 -37.39 14.80 -17.62
CA GLY A 152 -38.62 15.30 -18.26
C GLY A 152 -39.13 14.40 -19.38
N GLU A 153 -38.23 13.93 -20.25
CA GLU A 153 -38.58 13.11 -21.43
C GLU A 153 -39.02 11.68 -21.06
N ARG A 154 -38.68 11.19 -19.86
CA ARG A 154 -39.15 9.89 -19.35
C ARG A 154 -40.63 9.90 -18.94
N ARG A 155 -41.23 11.07 -18.68
CA ARG A 155 -42.65 11.17 -18.25
C ARG A 155 -43.63 11.09 -19.42
N GLU A 156 -43.26 11.53 -20.61
CA GLU A 156 -44.15 11.47 -21.79
C GLU A 156 -44.26 10.06 -22.38
N LEU A 157 -43.16 9.29 -22.37
CA LEU A 157 -43.14 7.90 -22.84
C LEU A 157 -43.97 6.94 -21.97
N ALA A 158 -44.19 7.27 -20.69
CA ALA A 158 -45.01 6.46 -19.78
C ALA A 158 -46.51 6.82 -19.82
N ALA A 159 -46.90 7.93 -20.45
CA ALA A 159 -48.30 8.35 -20.57
C ALA A 159 -48.94 7.97 -21.92
N ALA A 160 -48.16 7.45 -22.86
CA ALA A 160 -48.60 7.01 -24.18
C ALA A 160 -48.63 5.47 -24.34
N ALA A 161 -48.46 4.72 -23.25
CA ALA A 161 -48.60 3.27 -23.17
C ALA A 161 -49.79 2.92 -22.26
#